data_AF-A0AAE0SY13-F1
#
_entry.id   AF-A0AAE0SY13-F1
#
_cell.length_a   1.000
_cell.length_b   1.000
_cell.length_c   1.000
_cell.angle_alpha   90.00
_cell.angle_beta   90.00
_cell.angle_gamma   90.00
#
_symmetry.space_group_name_H-M   'P 1'
#
loop_
_entity.id
_entity.type
_entity.pdbx_description
1 polymer ?
#
loop_
_entity_poly.entity_id
_entity_poly.type
_entity_poly.pdbx_seq_one_letter_code
_entity_poly.pdbx_strand_id
1 'polypeptide(L)'
;KYLNGANGTKALDRAQVVGGFPGFIIESKQGTLGYLSFGGFMIGDTKKHIGSWNNNSFFIRDGLEGGPLVLFNQNADTLIISPFSQFMASSLWHDGLYGGSVYWGIMGDVESVPPNFQYDTIVYYANGISKAFEGWGEVLRTWYNRDDAYVKSDLTINYLGYWTDNGMIVK
;
A
#
# COMPACT_ATOMS: atom_id res chain seq x y z
N LYS A 1 0.27 1.60 -18.33
CA LYS A 1 -0.70 2.38 -19.15
C LYS A 1 -1.41 1.45 -20.12
N TYR A 2 -2.74 1.51 -20.20
CA TYR A 2 -3.56 0.73 -21.13
C TYR A 2 -3.88 1.59 -22.37
N LEU A 3 -3.10 1.47 -23.44
CA LEU A 3 -3.25 2.32 -24.64
C LEU A 3 -4.59 2.09 -25.35
N ASN A 4 -4.99 0.82 -25.51
CA ASN A 4 -6.21 0.43 -26.23
C ASN A 4 -7.35 0.00 -25.28
N GLY A 5 -7.18 0.21 -23.97
CA GLY A 5 -8.05 -0.38 -22.95
C GLY A 5 -7.87 -1.90 -22.87
N ALA A 6 -8.73 -2.55 -22.08
CA ALA A 6 -8.80 -3.99 -21.99
C ALA A 6 -10.25 -4.43 -21.69
N ASN A 7 -10.70 -5.51 -22.33
CA ASN A 7 -12.03 -6.11 -22.13
C ASN A 7 -11.90 -7.55 -21.67
N GLY A 8 -12.83 -8.01 -20.84
CA GLY A 8 -12.78 -9.36 -20.27
C GLY A 8 -11.68 -9.52 -19.23
N THR A 9 -11.36 -8.43 -18.52
CA THR A 9 -10.28 -8.38 -17.53
C THR A 9 -10.67 -8.93 -16.16
N LYS A 10 -11.91 -9.36 -15.99
CA LYS A 10 -12.41 -9.83 -14.70
C LYS A 10 -11.58 -11.04 -14.22
N ALA A 11 -10.95 -10.90 -13.06
CA ALA A 11 -10.22 -11.99 -12.43
C ALA A 11 -11.20 -12.97 -11.76
N LEU A 12 -10.70 -14.14 -11.37
CA LEU A 12 -11.50 -15.16 -10.68
C LEU A 12 -11.96 -14.69 -9.29
N ASP A 13 -11.17 -13.82 -8.65
CA ASP A 13 -11.48 -13.18 -7.37
C ASP A 13 -11.42 -11.64 -7.51
N ARG A 14 -12.35 -10.95 -6.85
CA ARG A 14 -12.38 -9.48 -6.75
C ARG A 14 -11.13 -8.91 -6.07
N ALA A 15 -10.50 -9.67 -5.18
CA ALA A 15 -9.29 -9.27 -4.46
C ALA A 15 -8.00 -9.50 -5.26
N GLN A 16 -8.07 -10.29 -6.34
CA GLN A 16 -6.95 -10.53 -7.24
C GLN A 16 -6.70 -9.31 -8.13
N VAL A 17 -5.47 -9.11 -8.59
CA VAL A 17 -5.17 -8.09 -9.60
C VAL A 17 -5.20 -8.67 -11.02
N VAL A 18 -5.77 -7.92 -11.96
CA VAL A 18 -5.89 -8.29 -13.39
C VAL A 18 -4.52 -8.40 -14.06
N GLY A 19 -3.59 -7.54 -13.64
CA GLY A 19 -2.23 -7.46 -14.14
C GLY A 19 -1.42 -6.63 -13.17
N GLY A 20 -0.26 -7.16 -12.77
CA GLY A 20 0.51 -6.64 -11.65
C GLY A 20 1.88 -6.12 -12.05
N PHE A 21 2.17 -4.85 -11.74
CA PHE A 21 3.50 -4.28 -11.81
C PHE A 21 3.68 -3.16 -10.75
N PRO A 22 4.77 -3.16 -9.98
CA PRO A 22 5.85 -4.15 -9.96
C PRO A 22 5.41 -5.50 -9.38
N GLY A 23 6.25 -6.52 -9.52
CA GLY A 23 6.04 -7.84 -8.92
C GLY A 23 7.33 -8.33 -8.27
N PHE A 24 7.24 -8.89 -7.06
CA PHE A 24 8.39 -9.42 -6.33
C PHE A 24 8.08 -10.80 -5.76
N ILE A 25 9.08 -11.68 -5.78
CA ILE A 25 9.01 -12.98 -5.13
C ILE A 25 9.50 -12.81 -3.69
N ILE A 26 8.75 -13.34 -2.73
CA ILE A 26 9.12 -13.36 -1.31
C ILE A 26 10.14 -14.48 -1.10
N GLU A 27 11.40 -14.19 -1.41
CA GLU A 27 12.50 -15.13 -1.19
C GLU A 27 13.25 -14.81 0.10
N SER A 28 13.66 -15.85 0.84
CA SER A 28 14.66 -15.73 1.88
C SER A 28 16.06 -15.53 1.26
N LYS A 29 16.40 -14.31 0.85
CA LYS A 29 17.81 -13.97 0.59
C LYS A 29 18.52 -13.59 1.89
N GLN A 30 19.84 -13.74 1.90
CA GLN A 30 20.71 -13.46 3.05
C GLN A 30 20.47 -12.03 3.58
N GLY A 31 19.73 -11.93 4.68
CA GLY A 31 19.39 -10.67 5.35
C GLY A 31 18.11 -10.81 6.16
N THR A 32 18.07 -10.23 7.36
CA THR A 32 16.84 -10.15 8.17
C THR A 32 16.02 -8.96 7.71
N LEU A 33 15.16 -9.17 6.71
CA LEU A 33 14.18 -8.19 6.27
C LEU A 33 12.85 -8.43 7.01
N GLY A 34 12.31 -7.39 7.61
CA GLY A 34 10.95 -7.35 8.15
C GLY A 34 10.00 -6.70 7.15
N TYR A 35 8.71 -7.00 7.28
CA TYR A 35 7.67 -6.30 6.55
C TYR A 35 6.55 -5.85 7.49
N LEU A 36 5.89 -4.76 7.11
CA LEU A 36 4.65 -4.26 7.68
C LEU A 36 3.65 -4.13 6.54
N SER A 37 2.57 -4.90 6.62
CA SER A 37 1.45 -4.87 5.70
C SER A 37 0.28 -4.19 6.36
N PHE A 38 -0.21 -3.11 5.77
CA PHE A 38 -1.43 -2.45 6.22
C PHE A 38 -2.64 -3.23 5.74
N GLY A 39 -3.61 -3.42 6.64
CA GLY A 39 -4.75 -4.29 6.41
C GLY A 39 -5.95 -3.89 7.21
N GLY A 40 -7.14 -4.06 6.63
CA GLY A 40 -8.42 -3.97 7.32
C GLY A 40 -9.34 -2.88 6.78
N PHE A 41 -10.53 -2.75 7.38
CA PHE A 41 -11.46 -1.68 7.02
C PHE A 41 -10.90 -0.31 7.42
N MET A 42 -11.12 0.71 6.57
CA MET A 42 -10.66 2.10 6.74
C MET A 42 -9.13 2.27 6.64
N ILE A 43 -8.47 2.99 7.57
CA ILE A 43 -7.04 3.41 7.53
C ILE A 43 -6.06 2.20 7.64
N GLY A 44 -6.54 0.97 7.47
CA GLY A 44 -5.71 -0.23 7.49
C GLY A 44 -5.12 -0.52 8.87
N ASP A 45 -5.79 -0.14 9.95
CA ASP A 45 -5.34 -0.32 11.34
C ASP A 45 -5.92 -1.57 12.03
N THR A 46 -7.03 -2.10 11.55
CA THR A 46 -7.72 -3.21 12.23
C THR A 46 -7.08 -4.57 11.97
N LYS A 47 -6.28 -4.71 10.91
CA LYS A 47 -5.65 -5.98 10.53
C LYS A 47 -4.20 -5.80 10.08
N LYS A 48 -3.48 -4.77 10.58
CA LYS A 48 -2.04 -4.62 10.36
C LYS A 48 -1.31 -5.92 10.69
N HIS A 49 -0.34 -6.26 9.86
CA HIS A 49 0.48 -7.43 10.08
C HIS A 49 1.95 -7.08 9.94
N ILE A 50 2.76 -7.51 10.91
CA ILE A 50 4.21 -7.41 10.88
C ILE A 50 4.77 -8.82 10.89
N GLY A 51 5.72 -9.07 10.00
CA GLY A 51 6.41 -10.36 9.93
C GLY A 51 7.82 -10.22 9.41
N SER A 52 8.53 -11.35 9.36
CA SER A 52 9.80 -11.45 8.64
C SER A 52 9.52 -11.79 7.19
N TRP A 53 10.19 -11.11 6.25
CA TRP A 53 10.09 -11.34 4.82
C TRP A 53 10.99 -12.52 4.42
N ASN A 54 10.40 -13.70 4.31
CA ASN A 54 11.09 -14.95 3.99
C ASN A 54 10.11 -16.00 3.43
N ASN A 55 10.59 -17.20 3.11
CA ASN A 55 9.75 -18.26 2.55
C ASN A 55 8.63 -18.73 3.48
N ASN A 56 8.62 -18.35 4.76
CA ASN A 56 7.54 -18.65 5.71
C ASN A 56 6.54 -17.50 5.83
N SER A 57 6.73 -16.37 5.13
CA SER A 57 5.74 -15.30 5.06
C SER A 57 4.51 -15.81 4.32
N PHE A 58 3.37 -15.77 5.00
CA PHE A 58 2.08 -16.19 4.46
C PHE A 58 1.03 -15.06 4.54
N PHE A 59 1.13 -14.19 5.56
CA PHE A 59 0.11 -13.20 5.88
C PHE A 59 0.49 -11.79 5.41
N ILE A 60 0.48 -11.58 4.09
CA ILE A 60 0.49 -10.22 3.51
C ILE A 60 -0.95 -9.81 3.24
N ARG A 61 -1.32 -8.61 3.68
CA ARG A 61 -2.67 -8.06 3.53
C ARG A 61 -2.83 -7.47 2.14
N ASP A 62 -3.85 -7.94 1.43
CA ASP A 62 -4.06 -7.67 0.02
C ASP A 62 -5.53 -7.36 -0.30
N GLY A 63 -5.81 -7.06 -1.57
CA GLY A 63 -7.17 -6.85 -2.07
C GLY A 63 -7.85 -5.60 -1.50
N LEU A 64 -9.18 -5.68 -1.27
CA LEU A 64 -10.03 -4.55 -0.85
C LEU A 64 -9.64 -3.91 0.48
N GLU A 65 -8.92 -4.66 1.32
CA GLU A 65 -8.45 -4.21 2.62
C GLU A 65 -6.93 -3.98 2.64
N GLY A 66 -6.26 -4.15 1.50
CA GLY A 66 -4.81 -4.05 1.37
C GLY A 66 -4.33 -2.60 1.29
N GLY A 67 -3.35 -2.26 2.11
CA GLY A 67 -2.72 -0.94 2.13
C GLY A 67 -1.30 -0.94 1.56
N PRO A 68 -0.51 0.12 1.83
CA PRO A 68 0.90 0.13 1.47
C PRO A 68 1.66 -1.03 2.12
N LEU A 69 2.67 -1.54 1.44
CA LEU A 69 3.60 -2.54 1.98
C LEU A 69 4.91 -1.85 2.33
N VAL A 70 5.38 -2.09 3.54
CA VAL A 70 6.64 -1.55 4.03
C VAL A 70 7.61 -2.68 4.26
N LEU A 71 8.82 -2.56 3.73
CA LEU A 71 9.94 -3.47 3.97
C LEU A 71 11.00 -2.72 4.75
N PHE A 72 11.59 -3.33 5.77
CA PHE A 72 12.63 -2.69 6.57
C PHE A 72 13.67 -3.69 7.06
N ASN A 73 14.91 -3.26 7.23
CA ASN A 73 15.99 -4.08 7.77
C ASN A 73 16.39 -3.65 9.19
N GLN A 74 17.35 -4.34 9.78
CA GLN A 74 17.89 -4.02 11.12
C GLN A 74 18.61 -2.65 11.18
N ASN A 75 19.07 -2.13 10.05
CA ASN A 75 19.72 -0.82 9.93
C ASN A 75 18.72 0.34 9.74
N ALA A 76 17.42 0.05 9.87
CA ALA A 76 16.31 0.97 9.62
C ALA A 76 16.21 1.47 8.16
N ASP A 77 16.89 0.83 7.21
CA ASP A 77 16.64 1.07 5.78
C ASP A 77 15.22 0.61 5.47
N THR A 78 14.39 1.54 5.03
CA THR A 78 12.95 1.32 4.88
C THR A 78 12.52 1.63 3.46
N LEU A 79 11.76 0.70 2.87
CA LEU A 79 11.17 0.80 1.55
C LEU A 79 9.65 0.75 1.70
N ILE A 80 8.94 1.71 1.14
CA ILE A 80 7.48 1.75 1.10
C ILE A 80 7.03 1.62 -0.34
N ILE A 81 6.14 0.66 -0.61
CA ILE A 81 5.56 0.43 -1.93
C ILE A 81 4.05 0.55 -1.82
N SER A 82 3.47 1.44 -2.63
CA SER A 82 2.03 1.66 -2.64
C SER A 82 1.55 2.03 -4.04
N PRO A 83 0.26 1.83 -4.33
CA PRO A 83 -0.38 2.56 -5.41
C PRO A 83 -0.09 4.07 -5.27
N PHE A 84 0.22 4.71 -6.38
CA PHE A 84 0.44 6.16 -6.46
C PHE A 84 -0.74 6.87 -7.10
N SER A 85 -1.51 6.19 -7.95
CA SER A 85 -2.74 6.69 -8.54
C SER A 85 -3.83 5.62 -8.51
N GLN A 86 -5.09 6.03 -8.72
CA GLN A 86 -6.24 5.12 -8.79
C GLN A 86 -6.45 4.27 -7.52
N PHE A 87 -6.23 4.86 -6.34
CA PHE A 87 -6.24 4.18 -5.03
C PHE A 87 -7.46 3.28 -4.75
N MET A 88 -8.64 3.64 -5.29
CA MET A 88 -9.88 2.87 -5.10
C MET A 88 -10.02 1.68 -6.05
N ALA A 89 -9.24 1.65 -7.14
CA ALA A 89 -9.31 0.63 -8.18
C ALA A 89 -8.07 -0.27 -8.20
N SER A 90 -7.05 0.04 -7.40
CA SER A 90 -5.78 -0.69 -7.37
C SER A 90 -5.43 -1.17 -5.98
N SER A 91 -4.83 -2.35 -5.88
CA SER A 91 -4.33 -2.88 -4.62
C SER A 91 -3.08 -3.73 -4.82
N LEU A 92 -2.47 -4.10 -3.69
CA LEU A 92 -1.54 -5.21 -3.63
C LEU A 92 -2.33 -6.53 -3.70
N TRP A 93 -1.77 -7.51 -4.38
CA TRP A 93 -2.22 -8.91 -4.39
C TRP A 93 -1.06 -9.83 -4.00
N HIS A 94 -1.35 -10.80 -3.14
CA HIS A 94 -0.44 -11.87 -2.77
C HIS A 94 -1.05 -13.20 -3.22
N ASP A 95 -0.24 -14.09 -3.79
CA ASP A 95 -0.73 -15.39 -4.29
C ASP A 95 -1.18 -16.38 -3.19
N GLY A 96 -1.00 -16.02 -1.92
CA GLY A 96 -1.43 -16.81 -0.76
C GLY A 96 -0.55 -18.04 -0.50
N LEU A 97 0.63 -18.11 -1.13
CA LEU A 97 1.59 -19.19 -0.92
C LEU A 97 2.69 -18.78 0.06
N TYR A 98 3.27 -19.77 0.74
CA TYR A 98 4.47 -19.56 1.56
C TYR A 98 5.64 -19.13 0.67
N GLY A 99 6.20 -17.95 0.91
CA GLY A 99 7.26 -17.42 0.04
C GLY A 99 6.76 -17.10 -1.37
N GLY A 100 5.47 -16.76 -1.46
CA GLY A 100 4.78 -16.45 -2.69
C GLY A 100 5.24 -15.17 -3.38
N SER A 101 4.46 -14.72 -4.34
CA SER A 101 4.71 -13.49 -5.08
C SER A 101 3.72 -12.40 -4.69
N VAL A 102 4.22 -11.17 -4.59
CA VAL A 102 3.43 -9.97 -4.41
C VAL A 102 3.41 -9.13 -5.68
N TYR A 103 2.26 -8.55 -5.97
CA TYR A 103 2.03 -7.74 -7.15
C TYR A 103 1.18 -6.53 -6.82
N TRP A 104 1.34 -5.43 -7.57
CA TRP A 104 0.49 -4.25 -7.46
C TRP A 104 -0.24 -4.02 -8.77
N GLY A 105 -1.55 -3.83 -8.72
CA GLY A 105 -2.32 -3.70 -9.96
C GLY A 105 -3.77 -3.33 -9.73
N ILE A 106 -4.52 -3.30 -10.83
CA ILE A 106 -5.96 -3.03 -10.84
C ILE A 106 -6.69 -4.25 -10.29
N MET A 107 -7.67 -4.04 -9.40
CA MET A 107 -8.47 -5.10 -8.80
C MET A 107 -9.33 -5.85 -9.82
N GLY A 108 -9.62 -7.10 -9.50
CA GLY A 108 -10.18 -8.10 -10.40
C GLY A 108 -11.65 -7.94 -10.73
N ASP A 109 -12.38 -7.06 -10.04
CA ASP A 109 -13.80 -6.81 -10.31
C ASP A 109 -14.04 -5.86 -11.51
N VAL A 110 -12.95 -5.43 -12.16
CA VAL A 110 -13.01 -4.55 -13.34
C VAL A 110 -13.22 -5.37 -14.61
N GLU A 111 -14.43 -5.29 -15.16
CA GLU A 111 -14.82 -5.99 -16.41
C GLU A 111 -14.18 -5.37 -17.67
N SER A 112 -14.03 -4.05 -17.67
CA SER A 112 -13.35 -3.31 -18.74
C SER A 112 -12.51 -2.17 -18.18
N VAL A 113 -11.30 -2.02 -18.71
CA VAL A 113 -10.41 -0.90 -18.43
C VAL A 113 -10.48 0.07 -19.61
N PRO A 114 -10.82 1.35 -19.41
CA PRO A 114 -10.98 2.28 -20.50
C PRO A 114 -9.66 2.55 -21.24
N PRO A 115 -9.71 2.95 -22.52
CA PRO A 115 -8.53 3.41 -23.25
C PRO A 115 -7.84 4.57 -22.54
N ASN A 116 -6.52 4.60 -22.62
CA ASN A 116 -5.64 5.56 -21.93
C ASN A 116 -5.68 5.52 -20.40
N PHE A 117 -6.23 4.47 -19.79
CA PHE A 117 -6.13 4.30 -18.33
C PHE A 117 -4.66 4.18 -17.89
N GLN A 118 -4.28 4.99 -16.92
CA GLN A 118 -2.96 4.98 -16.32
C GLN A 118 -3.05 4.63 -14.84
N TYR A 119 -2.22 3.68 -14.46
CA TYR A 119 -2.00 3.24 -13.10
C TYR A 119 -0.51 3.42 -12.82
N ASP A 120 -0.21 4.04 -11.69
CA ASP A 120 1.15 4.35 -11.25
C ASP A 120 1.35 3.77 -9.86
N THR A 121 2.56 3.27 -9.62
CA THR A 121 3.01 2.74 -8.32
C THR A 121 4.20 3.57 -7.87
N ILE A 122 4.25 3.90 -6.58
CA ILE A 122 5.39 4.59 -5.98
C ILE A 122 6.22 3.60 -5.16
N VAL A 123 7.53 3.74 -5.28
CA VAL A 123 8.52 3.09 -4.41
C VAL A 123 9.31 4.21 -3.75
N TYR A 124 9.19 4.31 -2.43
CA TYR A 124 9.90 5.31 -1.64
C TYR A 124 10.91 4.64 -0.72
N TYR A 125 12.15 5.13 -0.73
CA TYR A 125 13.23 4.62 0.12
C TYR A 125 13.76 5.73 1.02
N ALA A 126 13.94 5.43 2.30
CA ALA A 126 14.70 6.27 3.21
C ALA A 126 15.40 5.43 4.29
N ASN A 127 16.49 5.98 4.81
CA ASN A 127 17.12 5.46 6.01
C ASN A 127 16.40 6.04 7.25
N GLY A 128 15.68 5.18 7.96
CA GLY A 128 14.81 5.49 9.10
C GLY A 128 13.33 5.28 8.77
N ILE A 129 12.64 4.43 9.56
CA ILE A 129 11.22 4.08 9.34
C ILE A 129 10.34 5.34 9.35
N SER A 130 10.46 6.19 10.37
CA SER A 130 9.67 7.43 10.46
C SER A 130 9.92 8.36 9.28
N LYS A 131 11.19 8.51 8.87
CA LYS A 131 11.57 9.35 7.72
C LYS A 131 10.97 8.81 6.42
N ALA A 132 10.91 7.48 6.25
CA ALA A 132 10.28 6.87 5.09
C ALA A 132 8.78 7.21 5.01
N PHE A 133 8.07 7.12 6.13
CA PHE A 133 6.65 7.49 6.19
C PHE A 133 6.40 8.99 5.98
N GLU A 134 7.19 9.85 6.62
CA GLU A 134 7.10 11.30 6.48
C GLU A 134 7.32 11.71 5.03
N GLY A 135 8.41 11.23 4.41
CA GLY A 135 8.77 11.56 3.05
C GLY A 135 7.83 10.97 1.99
N TRP A 136 7.40 9.71 2.16
CA TRP A 136 6.37 9.11 1.30
C TRP A 136 5.05 9.91 1.36
N GLY A 137 4.62 10.29 2.57
CA GLY A 137 3.43 11.09 2.77
C GLY A 137 3.57 12.49 2.17
N GLU A 138 4.73 13.14 2.33
CA GLU A 138 5.01 14.45 1.73
C GLU A 138 4.96 14.39 0.20
N VAL A 139 5.60 13.40 -0.43
CA VAL A 139 5.54 13.22 -1.89
C VAL A 139 4.11 13.10 -2.40
N LEU A 140 3.27 12.30 -1.71
CA LEU A 140 1.86 12.17 -2.06
C LEU A 140 1.12 13.52 -1.93
N ARG A 141 1.35 14.26 -0.83
CA ARG A 141 0.69 15.55 -0.61
C ARG A 141 1.11 16.58 -1.67
N THR A 142 2.40 16.69 -1.94
CA THR A 142 2.94 17.62 -2.95
C THR A 142 2.41 17.28 -4.34
N TRP A 143 2.40 16.01 -4.73
CA TRP A 143 1.93 15.59 -6.06
C TRP A 143 0.44 15.88 -6.28
N TYR A 144 -0.38 15.63 -5.25
CA TYR A 144 -1.82 15.88 -5.31
C TYR A 144 -2.22 17.31 -4.92
N ASN A 145 -1.25 18.21 -4.77
CA ASN A 145 -1.43 19.60 -4.35
C ASN A 145 -2.35 19.73 -3.13
N ARG A 146 -2.10 18.89 -2.13
CA ARG A 146 -2.75 18.92 -0.82
C ARG A 146 -1.83 19.64 0.14
N ASP A 147 -2.31 20.71 0.77
CA ASP A 147 -1.56 21.42 1.80
C ASP A 147 -1.87 20.86 3.20
N ASP A 148 -0.92 21.08 4.12
CA ASP A 148 -1.11 20.80 5.54
C ASP A 148 -1.78 21.99 6.26
N ALA A 149 -2.19 23.04 5.53
CA ALA A 149 -2.67 24.28 6.13
C ALA A 149 -3.95 24.03 6.92
N TYR A 150 -4.83 23.15 6.44
CA TYR A 150 -6.01 22.73 7.19
C TYR A 150 -5.67 21.98 8.49
N VAL A 151 -4.71 21.04 8.46
CA VAL A 151 -4.30 20.27 9.65
C VAL A 151 -3.59 21.16 10.69
N LYS A 152 -2.78 22.12 10.24
CA LYS A 152 -2.02 23.03 11.12
C LYS A 152 -2.83 24.22 11.63
N SER A 153 -3.92 24.60 10.96
CA SER A 153 -4.78 25.74 11.36
C SER A 153 -5.95 25.35 12.26
N ASP A 154 -6.25 24.05 12.37
CA ASP A 154 -7.39 23.58 13.16
C ASP A 154 -6.99 23.35 14.64
N LEU A 155 -7.41 24.27 15.51
CA LEU A 155 -7.23 24.21 16.97
C LEU A 155 -7.90 22.98 17.59
N THR A 156 -8.96 22.45 16.97
CA THR A 156 -9.70 21.28 17.47
C THR A 156 -8.89 20.00 17.29
N ILE A 157 -8.11 19.90 16.20
CA ILE A 157 -7.19 18.77 15.94
C ILE A 157 -5.95 18.85 16.85
N ASN A 158 -5.51 20.05 17.25
CA ASN A 158 -4.31 20.25 18.07
C ASN A 158 -4.54 20.22 19.60
N TYR A 159 -5.77 20.43 20.10
CA TYR A 159 -6.03 20.57 21.55
C TYR A 159 -7.19 19.73 22.11
N LEU A 160 -8.05 19.12 21.29
CA LEU A 160 -9.17 18.30 21.78
C LEU A 160 -8.98 16.82 21.43
N GLY A 161 -8.33 16.08 22.33
CA GLY A 161 -8.40 14.61 22.32
C GLY A 161 -9.80 14.16 22.74
N TYR A 162 -10.70 13.95 21.77
CA TYR A 162 -12.00 13.32 22.02
C TYR A 162 -12.01 11.92 21.39
N TRP A 163 -12.22 10.90 22.23
CA TRP A 163 -12.36 9.52 21.79
C TRP A 163 -13.64 9.38 20.97
N THR A 164 -13.48 9.28 19.65
CA THR A 164 -14.51 8.72 18.77
C THR A 164 -13.92 7.51 18.08
N ASP A 165 -14.56 6.37 18.31
CA ASP A 165 -14.55 5.21 17.44
C ASP A 165 -14.66 5.69 15.98
N ASN A 166 -13.69 5.29 15.14
CA ASN A 166 -13.21 5.93 13.88
C ASN A 166 -12.04 6.93 13.98
N GLY A 167 -10.87 6.42 14.40
CA GLY A 167 -9.61 6.53 13.65
C GLY A 167 -9.08 7.93 13.30
N MET A 168 -8.34 8.54 14.24
CA MET A 168 -7.20 9.42 13.95
C MET A 168 -6.23 9.43 15.15
N ILE A 169 -4.93 9.39 14.90
CA ILE A 169 -3.79 9.40 15.85
C ILE A 169 -2.79 10.43 15.29
N VAL A 170 -2.05 11.29 15.99
CA VAL A 170 -1.84 11.62 17.42
C VAL A 170 -1.01 12.92 17.43
N LYS A 171 -1.34 13.87 18.32
CA LYS A 171 -0.45 14.33 19.40
C LYS A 171 -1.25 14.99 20.50
#